data_AF-A0A0M8JPL4-F1
#
_entry.id   AF-A0A0M8JPL4-F1
#
_cell.length_a   1.000
_cell.length_b   1.000
_cell.length_c   1.000
_cell.angle_alpha   90.00
_cell.angle_beta   90.00
_cell.angle_gamma   90.00
#
_symmetry.space_group_name_H-M   'P 1'
#
loop_
_entity.id
_entity.type
_entity.pdbx_description
1 polymer ?
#
loop_
_entity_poly.entity_id
_entity_poly.type
_entity_poly.pdbx_seq_one_letter_code
_entity_poly.pdbx_strand_id
1 'polypeptide(L)'
;MDATPQVPTSQERAAAAVSHLAVLFTGPGLLAPLLVWNGMRGKSRFASFQALQALGFQTLQGLVTALVLLVFVAVGGVWFAVITLTAPEQISTTGLYALGIPLGLAGVLMLAYTLLGVAAGAACALGKEFRYPWLGARLTAFLRPAEGWDEDHEDRWVAANAHLSVMVPFYGLLVPLLAWAFQKERRWLRFHALQALIYQLAGLVISAALLAAQIAAVAFPLLLILPESGVLSDLSAATYRMALIPFFIVVGLVALAILVYPIYGTLPLVAAYRLVRGGDYHYPWIGKRIHARILSSDPNSDE
;
A
#
# COMPACT_ATOMS: atom_id res chain seq x y z
N MET A 1 -9.81 16.30 32.99
CA MET A 1 -10.82 17.35 32.75
C MET A 1 -10.98 17.49 31.24
N ASP A 2 -12.01 16.88 30.66
CA ASP A 2 -12.28 17.05 29.23
C ASP A 2 -12.73 18.48 29.00
N ALA A 3 -11.87 19.28 28.36
CA ALA A 3 -12.21 20.62 27.92
C ALA A 3 -13.48 20.54 27.05
N THR A 4 -14.42 21.45 27.30
CA THR A 4 -15.60 21.65 26.44
C THR A 4 -15.19 21.58 24.98
N PRO A 5 -15.91 20.84 24.11
CA PRO A 5 -15.52 20.67 22.71
C PRO A 5 -15.34 22.04 22.06
N GLN A 6 -14.09 22.42 21.84
CA GLN A 6 -13.76 23.66 21.15
C GLN A 6 -14.17 23.53 19.70
N VAL A 7 -14.87 24.53 19.20
CA VAL A 7 -15.18 24.65 17.77
C VAL A 7 -13.85 24.74 17.01
N PRO A 8 -13.60 23.87 16.02
CA PRO A 8 -12.33 23.88 15.29
C PRO A 8 -12.17 25.19 14.52
N THR A 9 -10.99 25.77 14.64
CA THR A 9 -10.56 26.98 13.93
C THR A 9 -10.51 26.74 12.41
N SER A 10 -10.53 27.80 11.62
CA SER A 10 -10.44 27.71 10.16
C SER A 10 -9.17 26.97 9.69
N GLN A 11 -8.05 27.14 10.41
CA GLN A 11 -6.80 26.45 10.11
C GLN A 11 -6.90 24.94 10.35
N GLU A 12 -7.48 24.52 11.48
CA GLU A 12 -7.70 23.11 11.80
C GLU A 12 -8.65 22.43 10.79
N ARG A 13 -9.73 23.12 10.42
CA ARG A 13 -10.67 22.65 9.39
C ARG A 13 -10.01 22.47 8.04
N ALA A 14 -9.19 23.43 7.61
CA ALA A 14 -8.45 23.35 6.35
C ALA A 14 -7.43 22.20 6.36
N ALA A 15 -6.67 22.05 7.45
CA ALA A 15 -5.68 20.98 7.60
C ALA A 15 -6.33 19.59 7.57
N ALA A 16 -7.46 19.42 8.27
CA ALA A 16 -8.25 18.20 8.22
C ALA A 16 -8.81 17.94 6.81
N ALA A 17 -9.41 18.94 6.16
CA ALA A 17 -9.96 18.80 4.82
C ALA A 17 -8.89 18.39 3.79
N VAL A 18 -7.72 19.04 3.80
CA VAL A 18 -6.58 18.71 2.91
C VAL A 18 -6.10 17.27 3.14
N SER A 19 -6.04 16.83 4.40
CA SER A 19 -5.67 15.44 4.73
C SER A 19 -6.56 14.42 4.03
N HIS A 20 -7.88 14.66 4.01
CA HIS A 20 -8.84 13.77 3.35
C HIS A 20 -8.87 13.92 1.82
N LEU A 21 -8.85 15.15 1.30
CA LEU A 21 -8.87 15.42 -0.15
C LEU A 21 -7.64 14.88 -0.88
N ALA A 22 -6.54 14.66 -0.16
CA ALA A 22 -5.35 14.04 -0.72
C ALA A 22 -5.59 12.64 -1.31
N VAL A 23 -6.69 11.97 -0.96
CA VAL A 23 -7.16 10.72 -1.61
C VAL A 23 -7.28 10.84 -3.14
N LEU A 24 -7.51 12.04 -3.67
CA LEU A 24 -7.57 12.30 -5.11
C LEU A 24 -6.22 12.03 -5.81
N PHE A 25 -5.11 12.07 -5.07
CA PHE A 25 -3.77 11.81 -5.55
C PHE A 25 -3.29 10.45 -5.02
N THR A 26 -3.77 9.36 -5.63
CA THR A 26 -3.44 7.99 -5.18
C THR A 26 -1.92 7.80 -5.09
N GLY A 27 -1.42 7.49 -3.89
CA GLY A 27 0.02 7.39 -3.63
C GLY A 27 0.60 8.64 -2.97
N PRO A 28 0.96 9.72 -3.72
CA PRO A 28 1.48 10.96 -3.16
C PRO A 28 0.57 11.60 -2.10
N GLY A 29 -0.74 11.32 -2.17
CA GLY A 29 -1.73 11.80 -1.22
C GLY A 29 -1.40 11.46 0.23
N LEU A 30 -0.67 10.37 0.48
CA LEU A 30 -0.23 9.95 1.81
C LEU A 30 0.64 11.00 2.53
N LEU A 31 1.26 11.93 1.79
CA LEU A 31 2.07 13.01 2.36
C LEU A 31 1.24 13.97 3.21
N ALA A 32 0.07 14.38 2.70
CA ALA A 32 -0.75 15.39 3.34
C ALA A 32 -1.20 15.01 4.77
N PRO A 33 -1.85 13.85 5.01
CA PRO A 33 -2.27 13.48 6.35
C PRO A 33 -1.08 13.30 7.29
N LEU A 34 0.07 12.80 6.82
CA LEU A 34 1.24 12.61 7.68
C LEU A 34 1.90 13.94 8.08
N LEU A 35 2.02 14.89 7.14
CA LEU A 35 2.53 16.23 7.40
C LEU A 35 1.59 17.02 8.31
N VAL A 36 0.28 16.92 8.09
CA VAL A 36 -0.72 17.57 8.94
C VAL A 36 -0.69 16.98 10.34
N TRP A 37 -0.68 15.66 10.49
CA TRP A 37 -0.55 15.02 11.80
C TRP A 37 0.71 15.52 12.52
N ASN A 38 1.88 15.48 11.87
CA ASN A 38 3.12 15.95 12.47
C ASN A 38 3.05 17.43 12.90
N GLY A 39 2.43 18.29 12.09
CA GLY A 39 2.30 19.72 12.38
C GLY A 39 1.29 20.06 13.46
N MET A 40 0.24 19.24 13.61
CA MET A 40 -0.92 19.48 14.49
C MET A 40 -0.93 18.62 15.76
N ARG A 41 -0.08 17.59 15.85
CA ARG A 41 0.13 16.78 17.06
C ARG A 41 0.48 17.69 18.25
N GLY A 42 -0.18 17.46 19.37
CA GLY A 42 -0.10 18.29 20.58
C GLY A 42 -0.78 19.66 20.48
N LYS A 43 -1.13 20.17 19.28
CA LYS A 43 -1.77 21.47 19.07
C LYS A 43 -3.27 21.39 18.85
N SER A 44 -3.73 20.36 18.14
CA SER A 44 -5.15 20.18 17.83
C SER A 44 -5.53 18.70 17.78
N ARG A 45 -6.37 18.28 18.74
CA ARG A 45 -6.93 16.93 18.74
C ARG A 45 -7.82 16.68 17.52
N PHE A 46 -8.59 17.68 17.10
CA PHE A 46 -9.46 17.58 15.93
C PHE A 46 -8.64 17.34 14.65
N ALA A 47 -7.66 18.19 14.36
CA ALA A 47 -6.89 18.08 13.11
C ALA A 47 -6.01 16.82 13.10
N SER A 48 -5.39 16.47 14.23
CA SER A 48 -4.60 15.23 14.34
C SER A 48 -5.46 13.98 14.17
N PHE A 49 -6.64 13.93 14.78
CA PHE A 49 -7.57 12.81 14.59
C PHE A 49 -7.95 12.63 13.11
N GLN A 50 -8.36 13.72 12.44
CA GLN A 50 -8.76 13.66 11.02
C GLN A 50 -7.58 13.29 10.12
N ALA A 51 -6.37 13.78 10.42
CA ALA A 51 -5.17 13.42 9.70
C ALA A 51 -4.81 11.93 9.85
N LEU A 52 -4.82 11.38 11.07
CA LEU A 52 -4.57 9.95 11.31
C LEU A 52 -5.65 9.06 10.67
N GLN A 53 -6.89 9.51 10.69
CA GLN A 53 -8.00 8.83 10.03
C GLN A 53 -7.84 8.82 8.51
N ALA A 54 -7.47 9.95 7.90
CA ALA A 54 -7.18 10.05 6.48
C ALA A 54 -5.96 9.21 6.07
N LEU A 55 -4.89 9.19 6.89
CA LEU A 55 -3.72 8.33 6.68
C LEU A 55 -4.14 6.86 6.63
N GLY A 56 -4.88 6.40 7.63
CA GLY A 56 -5.40 5.04 7.70
C GLY A 56 -6.28 4.66 6.52
N PHE A 57 -7.15 5.58 6.09
CA PHE A 57 -8.00 5.34 4.94
C PHE A 57 -7.18 5.27 3.64
N GLN A 58 -6.23 6.17 3.41
CA GLN A 58 -5.46 6.17 2.18
C GLN A 58 -4.45 5.00 2.10
N THR A 59 -3.90 4.53 3.22
CA THR A 59 -3.04 3.33 3.22
C THR A 59 -3.85 2.07 2.92
N LEU A 60 -5.07 1.95 3.46
CA LEU A 60 -5.98 0.84 3.16
C LEU A 60 -6.41 0.78 1.69
N GLN A 61 -6.32 1.90 0.95
CA GLN A 61 -6.63 1.93 -0.48
C GLN A 61 -5.76 0.92 -1.26
N GLY A 62 -4.49 0.73 -0.88
CA GLY A 62 -3.63 -0.27 -1.51
C GLY A 62 -4.16 -1.69 -1.36
N LEU A 63 -4.62 -2.05 -0.16
CA LEU A 63 -5.24 -3.36 0.11
C LEU A 63 -6.57 -3.51 -0.63
N VAL A 64 -7.41 -2.48 -0.63
CA VAL A 64 -8.70 -2.50 -1.37
C VAL A 64 -8.45 -2.68 -2.86
N THR A 65 -7.48 -1.95 -3.43
CA THR A 65 -7.10 -2.07 -4.85
C THR A 65 -6.61 -3.49 -5.15
N ALA A 66 -5.75 -4.06 -4.31
CA ALA A 66 -5.26 -5.43 -4.48
C ALA A 66 -6.39 -6.47 -4.44
N LEU A 67 -7.34 -6.33 -3.51
CA LEU A 67 -8.51 -7.22 -3.41
C LEU A 67 -9.44 -7.10 -4.63
N VAL A 68 -9.72 -5.87 -5.08
CA VAL A 68 -10.53 -5.62 -6.27
C VAL A 68 -9.87 -6.24 -7.51
N LEU A 69 -8.55 -6.05 -7.68
CA LEU A 69 -7.79 -6.65 -8.77
C LEU A 69 -7.76 -8.18 -8.67
N LEU A 70 -7.64 -8.75 -7.48
CA LEU A 70 -7.68 -10.20 -7.28
C LEU A 70 -9.02 -10.78 -7.72
N VAL A 71 -10.14 -10.17 -7.30
CA VAL A 71 -11.49 -10.59 -7.71
C VAL A 71 -11.65 -10.43 -9.23
N PHE A 72 -11.17 -9.32 -9.79
CA PHE A 72 -11.17 -9.08 -11.24
C PHE A 72 -10.43 -10.19 -12.01
N VAL A 73 -9.20 -10.51 -11.61
CA VAL A 73 -8.38 -11.55 -12.27
C VAL A 73 -9.01 -12.93 -12.09
N ALA A 74 -9.53 -13.25 -10.91
CA ALA A 74 -10.15 -14.54 -10.66
C ALA A 74 -11.44 -14.73 -11.49
N VAL A 75 -12.38 -13.80 -11.42
CA VAL A 75 -13.67 -13.90 -12.11
C VAL A 75 -13.50 -13.71 -13.62
N GLY A 76 -12.80 -12.63 -14.02
CA GLY A 76 -12.56 -12.31 -15.43
C GLY A 76 -11.68 -13.35 -16.11
N GLY A 77 -10.63 -13.83 -15.43
CA GLY A 77 -9.73 -14.86 -15.95
C GLY A 77 -10.41 -16.22 -16.12
N VAL A 78 -11.19 -16.67 -15.13
CA VAL A 78 -11.97 -17.91 -15.26
C VAL A 78 -13.00 -17.79 -16.38
N TRP A 79 -13.73 -16.68 -16.45
CA TRP A 79 -14.74 -16.50 -17.49
C TRP A 79 -14.11 -16.44 -18.90
N PHE A 80 -13.00 -15.71 -19.05
CA PHE A 80 -12.23 -15.67 -20.29
C PHE A 80 -11.72 -17.06 -20.69
N ALA A 81 -11.18 -17.84 -19.74
CA ALA A 81 -10.72 -19.20 -19.98
C ALA A 81 -11.87 -20.12 -20.43
N VAL A 82 -13.03 -20.06 -19.77
CA VAL A 82 -14.22 -20.83 -20.17
C VAL A 82 -14.61 -20.51 -21.61
N ILE A 83 -14.75 -19.24 -21.97
CA ILE A 83 -15.11 -18.84 -23.35
C ILE A 83 -14.09 -19.35 -24.35
N THR A 84 -12.80 -19.20 -24.04
CA THR A 84 -11.71 -19.63 -24.92
C THR A 84 -11.76 -21.14 -25.18
N LEU A 85 -12.17 -21.92 -24.18
CA LEU A 85 -12.25 -23.38 -24.26
C LEU A 85 -13.56 -23.89 -24.85
N THR A 86 -14.68 -23.18 -24.68
CA THR A 86 -16.02 -23.69 -25.05
C THR A 86 -16.67 -23.00 -26.24
N ALA A 87 -16.28 -21.77 -26.55
CA ALA A 87 -16.90 -20.96 -27.62
C ALA A 87 -15.89 -19.95 -28.22
N PRO A 88 -14.77 -20.42 -28.81
CA PRO A 88 -13.68 -19.57 -29.28
C PRO A 88 -14.12 -18.58 -30.39
N GLU A 89 -15.16 -18.90 -31.16
CA GLU A 89 -15.75 -18.00 -32.16
C GLU A 89 -16.44 -16.76 -31.56
N GLN A 90 -16.79 -16.80 -30.27
CA GLN A 90 -17.46 -15.70 -29.56
C GLN A 90 -16.48 -14.74 -28.86
N ILE A 91 -15.17 -14.96 -28.97
CA ILE A 91 -14.15 -14.19 -28.24
C ILE A 91 -14.23 -12.68 -28.52
N SER A 92 -14.61 -12.25 -29.72
CA SER A 92 -14.56 -10.82 -30.10
C SER A 92 -15.55 -9.95 -29.30
N THR A 93 -16.82 -10.34 -29.20
CA THR A 93 -17.84 -9.57 -28.46
C THR A 93 -17.97 -10.04 -27.01
N THR A 94 -17.96 -11.34 -26.77
CA THR A 94 -18.10 -11.89 -25.43
C THR A 94 -16.84 -11.66 -24.59
N GLY A 95 -15.65 -11.67 -25.21
CA GLY A 95 -14.40 -11.31 -24.53
C GLY A 95 -14.35 -9.84 -24.07
N LEU A 96 -14.93 -8.92 -24.85
CA LEU A 96 -15.07 -7.52 -24.44
C LEU A 96 -15.96 -7.36 -23.21
N TYR A 97 -17.08 -8.08 -23.13
CA TYR A 97 -17.92 -8.08 -21.92
C TYR A 97 -17.25 -8.78 -20.74
N ALA A 98 -16.50 -9.86 -21.01
CA ALA A 98 -15.78 -10.63 -20.01
C ALA A 98 -14.75 -9.82 -19.22
N LEU A 99 -14.12 -8.86 -19.89
CA LEU A 99 -13.17 -7.94 -19.28
C LEU A 99 -13.84 -6.61 -18.87
N GLY A 100 -14.78 -6.12 -19.66
CA GLY A 100 -15.40 -4.81 -19.47
C GLY A 100 -16.29 -4.72 -18.22
N ILE A 101 -17.13 -5.74 -17.95
CA ILE A 101 -18.04 -5.71 -16.79
C ILE A 101 -17.26 -5.71 -15.47
N PRO A 102 -16.30 -6.64 -15.24
CA PRO A 102 -15.53 -6.64 -14.00
C PRO A 102 -14.67 -5.37 -13.84
N LEU A 103 -14.11 -4.84 -14.94
CA LEU A 103 -13.34 -3.59 -14.91
C LEU A 103 -14.22 -2.40 -14.56
N GLY A 104 -15.43 -2.31 -15.14
CA GLY A 104 -16.41 -1.28 -14.82
C GLY A 104 -16.82 -1.32 -13.35
N LEU A 105 -17.09 -2.51 -12.81
CA LEU A 105 -17.40 -2.69 -11.39
C LEU A 105 -16.23 -2.27 -10.49
N ALA A 106 -14.99 -2.66 -10.83
CA ALA A 106 -13.80 -2.23 -10.13
C ALA A 106 -13.67 -0.69 -10.13
N GLY A 107 -13.92 -0.05 -11.27
CA GLY A 107 -13.93 1.41 -11.40
C GLY A 107 -14.97 2.08 -10.52
N VAL A 108 -16.21 1.55 -10.47
CA VAL A 108 -17.27 2.06 -9.59
C VAL A 108 -16.91 1.94 -8.12
N LEU A 109 -16.34 0.80 -7.69
CA LEU A 109 -15.91 0.60 -6.30
C LEU A 109 -14.79 1.57 -5.91
N MET A 110 -13.80 1.77 -6.79
CA MET A 110 -12.71 2.72 -6.56
C MET A 110 -13.21 4.17 -6.55
N LEU A 111 -14.16 4.51 -7.42
CA LEU A 111 -14.79 5.82 -7.42
C LEU A 111 -15.55 6.06 -6.10
N ALA A 112 -16.34 5.10 -5.64
CA ALA A 112 -17.05 5.19 -4.36
C ALA A 112 -16.09 5.38 -3.18
N TYR A 113 -14.95 4.66 -3.19
CA TYR A 113 -13.89 4.83 -2.19
C TYR A 113 -13.35 6.26 -2.16
N THR A 114 -13.00 6.80 -3.33
CA THR A 114 -12.47 8.17 -3.47
C THR A 114 -13.51 9.22 -3.05
N LEU A 115 -14.77 9.05 -3.47
CA LEU A 115 -15.86 9.95 -3.12
C LEU A 115 -16.11 10.00 -1.61
N LEU A 116 -15.92 8.89 -0.90
CA LEU A 116 -16.03 8.87 0.57
C LEU A 116 -14.96 9.77 1.22
N GLY A 117 -13.73 9.75 0.70
CA GLY A 117 -12.67 10.66 1.18
C GLY A 117 -12.92 12.13 0.80
N VAL A 118 -13.50 12.40 -0.38
CA VAL A 118 -13.92 13.75 -0.76
C VAL A 118 -15.04 14.26 0.17
N ALA A 119 -16.04 13.43 0.47
CA ALA A 119 -17.11 13.75 1.40
C ALA A 119 -16.57 14.04 2.80
N ALA A 120 -15.57 13.27 3.26
CA ALA A 120 -14.88 13.51 4.52
C ALA A 120 -14.16 14.87 4.53
N GLY A 121 -13.47 15.21 3.43
CA GLY A 121 -12.82 16.50 3.27
C GLY A 121 -13.81 17.67 3.31
N ALA A 122 -14.93 17.55 2.60
CA ALA A 122 -16.00 18.55 2.61
C ALA A 122 -16.62 18.71 4.00
N ALA A 123 -16.89 17.61 4.71
CA ALA A 123 -17.40 17.65 6.08
C ALA A 123 -16.44 18.38 7.03
N CYS A 124 -15.14 18.09 6.95
CA CYS A 124 -14.11 18.75 7.75
C CYS A 124 -13.99 20.25 7.43
N ALA A 125 -14.09 20.63 6.15
CA ALA A 125 -14.08 22.03 5.74
C ALA A 125 -15.25 22.82 6.36
N LEU A 126 -16.42 22.17 6.52
CA LEU A 126 -17.60 22.71 7.21
C LEU A 126 -17.52 22.64 8.74
N GLY A 127 -16.40 22.17 9.30
CA GLY A 127 -16.20 22.07 10.75
C GLY A 127 -16.90 20.89 11.41
N LYS A 128 -17.39 19.94 10.62
CA LYS A 128 -17.99 18.71 11.12
C LYS A 128 -16.89 17.67 11.35
N GLU A 129 -16.91 17.01 12.49
CA GLU A 129 -16.09 15.83 12.72
C GLU A 129 -16.62 14.69 11.84
N PHE A 130 -15.80 14.24 10.88
CA PHE A 130 -16.13 13.10 10.04
C PHE A 130 -15.58 11.81 10.66
N ARG A 131 -16.31 10.70 10.47
CA ARG A 131 -15.85 9.35 10.84
C ARG A 131 -16.16 8.38 9.71
N TYR A 132 -15.13 7.72 9.15
CA TYR A 132 -15.33 6.65 8.18
C TYR A 132 -16.11 5.49 8.83
N PRO A 133 -17.10 4.88 8.15
CA PRO A 133 -18.02 3.94 8.78
C PRO A 133 -17.36 2.78 9.54
N TRP A 134 -16.31 2.16 9.00
CA TRP A 134 -15.62 1.02 9.63
C TRP A 134 -14.32 1.38 10.36
N LEU A 135 -13.71 2.52 10.01
CA LEU A 135 -12.41 2.93 10.51
C LEU A 135 -12.54 3.95 11.66
N GLY A 136 -13.43 4.94 11.51
CA GLY A 136 -13.50 6.08 12.41
C GLY A 136 -13.79 5.69 13.86
N ALA A 137 -14.83 4.88 14.10
CA ALA A 137 -15.17 4.44 15.46
C ALA A 137 -14.05 3.60 16.11
N ARG A 138 -13.40 2.72 15.33
CA ARG A 138 -12.29 1.88 15.81
C ARG A 138 -11.06 2.73 16.12
N LEU A 139 -10.75 3.70 15.27
CA LEU A 139 -9.65 4.62 15.47
C LEU A 139 -9.88 5.53 16.67
N THR A 140 -11.11 6.04 16.85
CA THR A 140 -11.47 6.82 18.05
C THR A 140 -11.24 6.00 19.32
N ALA A 141 -11.74 4.75 19.36
CA ALA A 141 -11.55 3.87 20.51
C ALA A 141 -10.07 3.54 20.75
N PHE A 142 -9.28 3.41 19.69
CA PHE A 142 -7.85 3.15 19.77
C PHE A 142 -7.05 4.35 20.29
N LEU A 143 -7.33 5.56 19.80
CA LEU A 143 -6.61 6.79 20.20
C LEU A 143 -7.07 7.37 21.54
N ARG A 144 -8.27 6.97 22.00
CA ARG A 144 -8.86 7.41 23.28
C ARG A 144 -9.21 6.20 24.14
N PRO A 145 -8.23 5.50 24.72
CA PRO A 145 -8.49 4.55 25.80
C PRO A 145 -9.21 5.24 26.97
N ALA A 146 -9.69 4.47 27.96
CA ALA A 146 -10.50 4.96 29.08
C ALA A 146 -9.86 6.13 29.86
N GLU A 147 -8.54 6.27 29.80
CA GLU A 147 -7.74 7.27 30.51
C GLU A 147 -7.59 8.60 29.73
N GLY A 148 -8.03 8.67 28.48
CA GLY A 148 -7.97 9.87 27.65
C GLY A 148 -7.18 9.69 26.36
N TRP A 149 -6.75 10.79 25.75
CA TRP A 149 -5.99 10.79 24.51
C TRP A 149 -4.54 10.37 24.77
N ASP A 150 -4.07 9.32 24.10
CA ASP A 150 -2.71 8.80 24.27
C ASP A 150 -1.86 9.02 23.01
N GLU A 151 -0.78 9.78 23.17
CA GLU A 151 0.18 10.05 22.10
C GLU A 151 0.91 8.79 21.62
N ASP A 152 1.16 7.81 22.49
CA ASP A 152 1.85 6.57 22.11
C ASP A 152 0.98 5.72 21.18
N HIS A 153 -0.34 5.82 21.32
CA HIS A 153 -1.28 5.20 20.38
C HIS A 153 -1.22 5.88 19.00
N GLU A 154 -0.97 7.19 18.92
CA GLU A 154 -0.72 7.84 17.62
C GLU A 154 0.55 7.29 16.96
N ASP A 155 1.64 7.13 17.73
CA ASP A 155 2.90 6.58 17.22
C ASP A 155 2.70 5.15 16.70
N ARG A 156 1.95 4.32 17.44
CA ARG A 156 1.59 2.96 17.02
C ARG A 156 0.74 2.96 15.75
N TRP A 157 -0.18 3.91 15.61
CA TRP A 157 -0.98 4.06 14.39
C TRP A 157 -0.11 4.40 13.19
N VAL A 158 0.79 5.39 13.34
CA VAL A 158 1.69 5.81 12.25
C VAL A 158 2.67 4.69 11.89
N ALA A 159 3.23 3.98 12.88
CA ALA A 159 4.07 2.81 12.66
C ALA A 159 3.32 1.71 11.89
N ALA A 160 2.09 1.37 12.30
CA ALA A 160 1.26 0.41 11.61
C ALA A 160 0.99 0.83 10.16
N ASN A 161 0.68 2.11 9.94
CA ASN A 161 0.48 2.67 8.60
C ASN A 161 1.75 2.67 7.75
N ALA A 162 2.93 2.83 8.36
CA ALA A 162 4.21 2.70 7.68
C ALA A 162 4.45 1.29 7.15
N HIS A 163 3.99 0.25 7.86
CA HIS A 163 3.99 -1.12 7.34
C HIS A 163 2.89 -1.33 6.30
N LEU A 164 1.65 -0.88 6.55
CA LEU A 164 0.55 -1.05 5.59
C LEU A 164 0.80 -0.35 4.25
N SER A 165 1.52 0.77 4.25
CA SER A 165 1.85 1.50 3.04
C SER A 165 2.70 0.69 2.06
N VAL A 166 3.31 -0.43 2.48
CA VAL A 166 3.95 -1.42 1.59
C VAL A 166 3.00 -1.87 0.46
N MET A 167 1.70 -1.91 0.74
CA MET A 167 0.64 -2.26 -0.23
C MET A 167 0.42 -1.23 -1.33
N VAL A 168 1.03 -0.04 -1.24
CA VAL A 168 0.95 1.03 -2.22
C VAL A 168 2.28 1.09 -2.97
N PRO A 169 2.37 0.54 -4.20
CA PRO A 169 3.63 0.52 -4.94
C PRO A 169 4.22 1.93 -5.11
N PHE A 170 5.55 2.03 -5.01
CA PHE A 170 6.37 3.26 -5.08
C PHE A 170 6.09 4.28 -3.97
N TYR A 171 4.87 4.79 -3.89
CA TYR A 171 4.46 5.84 -2.93
C TYR A 171 4.32 5.33 -1.50
N GLY A 172 4.23 4.01 -1.32
CA GLY A 172 4.27 3.36 -0.01
C GLY A 172 5.51 3.68 0.81
N LEU A 173 6.61 4.08 0.17
CA LEU A 173 7.83 4.53 0.84
C LEU A 173 7.66 5.84 1.62
N LEU A 174 6.68 6.67 1.24
CA LEU A 174 6.55 8.03 1.76
C LEU A 174 6.21 8.04 3.25
N VAL A 175 5.31 7.16 3.70
CA VAL A 175 4.92 7.07 5.10
C VAL A 175 6.10 6.69 6.01
N PRO A 176 6.79 5.54 5.80
CA PRO A 176 7.95 5.19 6.62
C PRO A 176 9.10 6.19 6.47
N LEU A 177 9.34 6.75 5.29
CA LEU A 177 10.41 7.74 5.09
C LEU A 177 10.18 8.99 5.93
N LEU A 178 9.00 9.59 5.85
CA LEU A 178 8.68 10.81 6.58
C LEU A 178 8.56 10.57 8.08
N ALA A 179 7.97 9.45 8.50
CA ALA A 179 7.92 9.08 9.92
C ALA A 179 9.35 8.94 10.48
N TRP A 180 10.25 8.28 9.75
CA TRP A 180 11.66 8.16 10.16
C TRP A 180 12.40 9.50 10.18
N ALA A 181 12.15 10.37 9.20
CA ALA A 181 12.85 11.64 9.02
C ALA A 181 12.42 12.72 10.04
N PHE A 182 11.13 12.80 10.35
CA PHE A 182 10.58 13.86 11.21
C PHE A 182 10.52 13.48 12.70
N GLN A 183 10.42 12.20 13.04
CA GLN A 183 10.20 11.77 14.43
C GLN A 183 11.51 11.49 15.18
N LYS A 184 12.48 12.42 15.11
CA LYS A 184 13.87 12.20 15.58
C LYS A 184 13.99 11.71 17.03
N GLU A 185 13.11 12.19 17.90
CA GLU A 185 13.10 11.88 19.35
C GLU A 185 12.30 10.60 19.69
N ARG A 186 11.41 10.12 18.81
CA ARG A 186 10.58 8.94 19.05
C ARG A 186 11.28 7.69 18.52
N ARG A 187 12.29 7.20 19.25
CA ARG A 187 13.15 6.08 18.82
C ARG A 187 12.37 4.83 18.38
N TRP A 188 11.32 4.46 19.12
CA TRP A 188 10.46 3.32 18.79
C TRP A 188 9.75 3.48 17.44
N LEU A 189 9.16 4.66 17.18
CA LEU A 189 8.52 4.94 15.89
C LEU A 189 9.54 4.95 14.75
N ARG A 190 10.73 5.54 14.96
CA ARG A 190 11.81 5.52 13.96
C ARG A 190 12.29 4.11 13.63
N PHE A 191 12.34 3.24 14.63
CA PHE A 191 12.71 1.85 14.45
C PHE A 191 11.74 1.13 13.50
N HIS A 192 10.43 1.23 13.74
CA HIS A 192 9.40 0.65 12.88
C HIS A 192 9.36 1.28 11.50
N ALA A 193 9.45 2.61 11.44
CA ALA A 193 9.50 3.34 10.18
C ALA A 193 10.70 2.92 9.32
N LEU A 194 11.90 2.76 9.91
CA LEU A 194 13.08 2.31 9.18
C LEU A 194 12.98 0.84 8.76
N GLN A 195 12.44 -0.03 9.62
CA GLN A 195 12.16 -1.42 9.27
C GLN A 195 11.25 -1.52 8.04
N ALA A 196 10.13 -0.81 8.06
CA ALA A 196 9.19 -0.76 6.94
C ALA A 196 9.83 -0.14 5.69
N LEU A 197 10.64 0.91 5.84
CA LEU A 197 11.34 1.55 4.72
C LEU A 197 12.29 0.57 4.01
N ILE A 198 13.13 -0.13 4.77
CA ILE A 198 14.08 -1.10 4.22
C ILE A 198 13.34 -2.29 3.60
N TYR A 199 12.28 -2.76 4.25
CA TYR A 199 11.44 -3.82 3.71
C TYR A 199 10.85 -3.45 2.34
N GLN A 200 10.28 -2.25 2.23
CA GLN A 200 9.70 -1.74 0.99
C GLN A 200 10.74 -1.51 -0.10
N LEU A 201 11.91 -0.97 0.24
CA LEU A 201 13.01 -0.77 -0.72
C LEU A 201 13.52 -2.12 -1.26
N ALA A 202 13.69 -3.12 -0.41
CA ALA A 202 14.08 -4.46 -0.84
C ALA A 202 13.03 -5.07 -1.78
N GLY A 203 11.74 -4.95 -1.43
CA GLY A 203 10.64 -5.40 -2.28
C GLY A 203 10.61 -4.70 -3.64
N LEU A 204 10.85 -3.40 -3.69
CA LEU A 204 10.92 -2.63 -4.95
C LEU A 204 12.09 -3.06 -5.82
N VAL A 205 13.28 -3.25 -5.25
CA VAL A 205 14.45 -3.73 -6.01
C VAL A 205 14.20 -5.13 -6.58
N ILE A 206 13.66 -6.05 -5.76
CA ILE A 206 13.30 -7.40 -6.21
C ILE A 206 12.24 -7.33 -7.33
N SER A 207 11.20 -6.52 -7.15
CA SER A 207 10.12 -6.37 -8.13
C SER A 207 10.64 -5.77 -9.44
N ALA A 208 11.52 -4.77 -9.39
CA ALA A 208 12.13 -4.17 -10.56
C ALA A 208 13.03 -5.17 -11.31
N ALA A 209 13.83 -5.95 -10.59
CA ALA A 209 14.66 -7.00 -11.18
C ALA A 209 13.81 -8.09 -11.86
N LEU A 210 12.72 -8.51 -11.22
CA LEU A 210 11.77 -9.47 -11.79
C LEU A 210 11.06 -8.91 -13.03
N LEU A 211 10.65 -7.64 -13.00
CA LEU A 211 10.04 -6.97 -14.16
C LEU A 211 11.04 -6.85 -15.32
N ALA A 212 12.29 -6.48 -15.05
CA ALA A 212 13.33 -6.42 -16.07
C ALA A 212 13.60 -7.81 -16.68
N ALA A 213 13.67 -8.85 -15.85
CA ALA A 213 13.79 -10.23 -16.31
C ALA A 213 12.59 -10.66 -17.17
N GLN A 214 11.37 -10.31 -16.78
CA GLN A 214 10.15 -10.56 -17.55
C GLN A 214 10.20 -9.89 -18.92
N ILE A 215 10.53 -8.61 -18.97
CA ILE A 215 10.64 -7.86 -20.23
C ILE A 215 11.68 -8.51 -21.11
N ALA A 216 12.88 -8.84 -20.57
CA ALA A 216 13.93 -9.50 -21.34
C ALA A 216 13.47 -10.86 -21.88
N ALA A 217 12.77 -11.66 -21.08
CA ALA A 217 12.31 -12.98 -21.49
C ALA A 217 11.19 -12.96 -22.51
N VAL A 218 10.33 -11.95 -22.51
CA VAL A 218 9.26 -11.82 -23.50
C VAL A 218 9.80 -11.16 -24.78
N ALA A 219 10.59 -10.10 -24.63
CA ALA A 219 11.17 -9.37 -25.75
C ALA A 219 12.16 -10.23 -26.55
N PHE A 220 12.96 -11.06 -25.90
CA PHE A 220 13.98 -11.85 -26.59
C PHE A 220 13.39 -12.85 -27.60
N PRO A 221 12.41 -13.72 -27.27
CA PRO A 221 11.73 -14.56 -28.23
C PRO A 221 10.93 -13.76 -29.27
N LEU A 222 10.28 -12.66 -28.88
CA LEU A 222 9.56 -11.81 -29.85
C LEU A 222 10.50 -11.23 -30.91
N LEU A 223 11.68 -10.74 -30.51
CA LEU A 223 12.72 -10.29 -31.43
C LEU A 223 13.20 -11.44 -32.36
N LEU A 224 13.16 -12.68 -31.88
CA LEU A 224 13.49 -13.90 -32.64
C LEU A 224 12.32 -14.48 -33.46
N ILE A 225 11.12 -13.89 -33.43
CA ILE A 225 9.94 -14.38 -34.17
C ILE A 225 9.44 -13.32 -35.17
N LEU A 226 9.87 -12.05 -35.03
CA LEU A 226 9.47 -10.97 -35.93
C LEU A 226 9.95 -11.25 -37.38
N PRO A 227 9.00 -11.46 -38.34
CA PRO A 227 9.30 -11.98 -39.69
C PRO A 227 10.15 -11.03 -40.55
N GLU A 228 10.16 -9.74 -40.24
CA GLU A 228 10.81 -8.71 -41.06
C GLU A 228 12.31 -8.56 -40.81
N SER A 229 12.87 -9.24 -39.81
CA SER A 229 14.29 -9.06 -39.49
C SER A 229 15.23 -9.74 -40.50
N GLY A 230 14.79 -10.75 -41.25
CA GLY A 230 15.65 -11.53 -42.17
C GLY A 230 16.78 -12.31 -41.50
N VAL A 231 17.05 -12.08 -40.21
CA VAL A 231 18.11 -12.70 -39.39
C VAL A 231 17.82 -14.18 -39.10
N LEU A 232 16.57 -14.62 -39.28
CA LEU A 232 16.06 -15.88 -38.71
C LEU A 232 15.82 -17.00 -39.73
N SER A 233 15.82 -16.71 -41.04
CA SER A 233 15.63 -17.76 -42.06
C SER A 233 16.72 -18.83 -42.03
N ASP A 234 17.87 -18.51 -41.44
CA ASP A 234 19.05 -19.37 -41.36
C ASP A 234 19.25 -19.99 -39.97
N LEU A 235 18.39 -19.68 -38.98
CA LEU A 235 18.54 -20.27 -37.65
C LEU A 235 18.10 -21.73 -37.65
N SER A 236 19.01 -22.61 -37.23
CA SER A 236 18.70 -24.02 -37.03
C SER A 236 17.60 -24.21 -35.98
N ALA A 237 16.83 -25.30 -36.11
CA ALA A 237 15.87 -25.73 -35.07
C ALA A 237 16.53 -25.95 -33.69
N ALA A 238 17.85 -26.18 -33.63
CA ALA A 238 18.60 -26.23 -32.37
C ALA A 238 18.71 -24.84 -31.73
N THR A 239 18.98 -23.79 -32.50
CA THR A 239 19.04 -22.40 -32.02
C THR A 239 17.69 -21.95 -31.48
N TYR A 240 16.59 -22.28 -32.16
CA TYR A 240 15.24 -21.99 -31.68
C TYR A 240 14.95 -22.65 -30.33
N ARG A 241 15.29 -23.93 -30.17
CA ARG A 241 15.13 -24.64 -28.89
C ARG A 241 15.98 -24.06 -27.78
N MET A 242 17.22 -23.65 -28.08
CA MET A 242 18.09 -22.98 -27.11
C MET A 242 17.54 -21.62 -26.66
N ALA A 243 16.87 -20.88 -27.56
CA ALA A 243 16.24 -19.61 -27.24
C ALA A 243 14.98 -19.74 -26.37
N LEU A 244 14.29 -20.88 -26.41
CA LEU A 244 13.12 -21.15 -25.57
C LEU A 244 13.49 -21.48 -24.11
N ILE A 245 14.70 -21.99 -23.85
CA ILE A 245 15.15 -22.30 -22.48
C ILE A 245 15.11 -21.07 -21.54
N PRO A 246 15.73 -19.92 -21.88
CA PRO A 246 15.67 -18.74 -21.02
C PRO A 246 14.24 -18.19 -20.88
N PHE A 247 13.40 -18.34 -21.90
CA PHE A 247 11.97 -18.00 -21.82
C PHE A 247 11.26 -18.82 -20.74
N PHE A 248 11.39 -20.16 -20.77
CA PHE A 248 10.76 -21.02 -19.76
C PHE A 248 11.33 -20.81 -18.36
N ILE A 249 12.64 -20.55 -18.23
CA ILE A 249 13.25 -20.20 -16.94
C ILE A 249 12.58 -18.95 -16.37
N VAL A 250 12.42 -17.90 -17.17
CA VAL A 250 11.82 -16.67 -16.67
C VAL A 250 10.32 -16.83 -16.39
N VAL A 251 9.56 -17.52 -17.23
CA VAL A 251 8.16 -17.86 -16.92
C VAL A 251 8.06 -18.61 -15.59
N GLY A 252 8.96 -19.57 -15.35
CA GLY A 252 9.05 -20.28 -14.06
C GLY A 252 9.36 -19.35 -12.88
N LEU A 253 10.29 -18.41 -13.04
CA LEU A 253 10.61 -17.40 -12.01
C LEU A 253 9.44 -16.44 -11.75
N VAL A 254 8.66 -16.09 -12.78
CA VAL A 254 7.43 -15.28 -12.63
C VAL A 254 6.38 -16.02 -11.85
N ALA A 255 6.14 -17.30 -12.18
CA ALA A 255 5.21 -18.14 -11.42
C ALA A 255 5.64 -18.21 -9.95
N LEU A 256 6.94 -18.38 -9.68
CA LEU A 256 7.48 -18.35 -8.32
C LEU A 256 7.27 -16.99 -7.66
N ALA A 257 7.50 -15.88 -8.37
CA ALA A 257 7.28 -14.54 -7.83
C ALA A 257 5.82 -14.30 -7.46
N ILE A 258 4.87 -14.79 -8.26
CA ILE A 258 3.43 -14.75 -7.95
C ILE A 258 3.12 -15.53 -6.67
N LEU A 259 3.84 -16.61 -6.36
CA LEU A 259 3.69 -17.36 -5.10
C LEU A 259 4.34 -16.67 -3.90
N VAL A 260 5.46 -15.99 -4.12
CA VAL A 260 6.20 -15.26 -3.07
C VAL A 260 5.52 -13.93 -2.71
N TYR A 261 4.86 -13.28 -3.68
CA TYR A 261 4.25 -11.97 -3.50
C TYR A 261 3.17 -11.95 -2.39
N PRO A 262 2.26 -12.94 -2.27
CA PRO A 262 1.35 -13.05 -1.12
C PRO A 262 2.09 -13.11 0.21
N ILE A 263 3.18 -13.87 0.30
CA ILE A 263 3.98 -13.97 1.53
C ILE A 263 4.59 -12.60 1.86
N TYR A 264 5.17 -11.93 0.87
CA TYR A 264 5.68 -10.56 1.02
C TYR A 264 4.58 -9.60 1.49
N GLY A 265 3.36 -9.72 0.97
CA GLY A 265 2.23 -8.90 1.38
C GLY A 265 1.69 -9.22 2.78
N THR A 266 1.79 -10.45 3.24
CA THR A 266 1.24 -10.84 4.55
C THR A 266 2.03 -10.30 5.73
N LEU A 267 3.36 -10.21 5.63
CA LEU A 267 4.21 -9.77 6.74
C LEU A 267 3.93 -8.34 7.21
N PRO A 268 3.80 -7.32 6.32
CA PRO A 268 3.37 -5.98 6.72
C PRO A 268 1.98 -5.92 7.36
N LEU A 269 1.04 -6.77 6.94
CA LEU A 269 -0.29 -6.86 7.57
C LEU A 269 -0.18 -7.38 9.00
N VAL A 270 0.64 -8.43 9.21
CA VAL A 270 0.91 -8.98 10.54
C VAL A 270 1.61 -7.95 11.43
N ALA A 271 2.60 -7.22 10.88
CA ALA A 271 3.28 -6.16 11.59
C ALA A 271 2.29 -5.09 12.06
N ALA A 272 1.50 -4.53 11.14
CA ALA A 272 0.51 -3.51 11.44
C ALA A 272 -0.51 -3.98 12.48
N TYR A 273 -1.02 -5.20 12.35
CA TYR A 273 -1.94 -5.79 13.31
C TYR A 273 -1.33 -5.90 14.71
N ARG A 274 -0.08 -6.39 14.83
CA ARG A 274 0.60 -6.54 16.12
C ARG A 274 0.84 -5.19 16.79
N LEU A 275 1.23 -4.17 16.03
CA LEU A 275 1.50 -2.82 16.55
C LEU A 275 0.24 -2.15 17.12
N VAL A 276 -0.89 -2.27 16.41
CA VAL A 276 -2.20 -1.77 16.87
C VAL A 276 -2.72 -2.57 18.07
N ARG A 277 -2.31 -3.82 18.24
CA ARG A 277 -2.63 -4.65 19.42
C ARG A 277 -1.75 -4.38 20.64
N GLY A 278 -0.84 -3.41 20.58
CA GLY A 278 0.09 -3.12 21.67
C GLY A 278 1.39 -3.94 21.63
N GLY A 279 1.48 -4.93 20.74
CA GLY A 279 2.67 -5.75 20.57
C GLY A 279 3.78 -5.03 19.79
N ASP A 280 4.92 -5.69 19.71
CA ASP A 280 6.05 -5.29 18.88
C ASP A 280 6.24 -6.26 17.69
N TYR A 281 6.93 -5.81 16.65
CA TYR A 281 7.20 -6.61 15.46
C TYR A 281 8.63 -6.43 14.96
N HIS A 282 9.22 -7.54 14.53
CA HIS A 282 10.55 -7.55 13.95
C HIS A 282 10.51 -8.37 12.67
N TYR A 283 10.83 -7.76 11.54
CA TYR A 283 11.02 -8.53 10.31
C TYR A 283 12.14 -9.56 10.52
N PRO A 284 11.96 -10.84 10.15
CA PRO A 284 12.88 -11.92 10.50
C PRO A 284 14.36 -11.66 10.17
N TRP A 285 14.65 -10.98 9.05
CA TRP A 285 16.02 -10.81 8.55
C TRP A 285 16.62 -9.42 8.82
N ILE A 286 15.77 -8.42 9.02
CA ILE A 286 16.17 -7.01 9.10
C ILE A 286 15.95 -6.47 10.52
N GLY A 287 14.89 -6.91 11.20
CA GLY A 287 14.44 -6.27 12.43
C GLY A 287 15.46 -6.35 13.56
N LYS A 288 16.06 -7.52 13.78
CA LYS A 288 17.11 -7.69 14.82
C LYS A 288 18.33 -6.79 14.58
N ARG A 289 18.73 -6.59 13.32
CA ARG A 289 19.89 -5.77 12.96
C ARG A 289 19.64 -4.28 13.16
N ILE A 290 18.43 -3.81 12.89
CA ILE A 290 18.05 -2.41 13.12
C ILE A 290 17.86 -2.14 14.62
N HIS A 291 17.27 -3.10 15.34
CA HIS A 291 17.01 -2.99 16.78
C HIS A 291 18.30 -2.68 17.54
N ALA A 292 19.35 -3.48 17.27
CA ALA A 292 20.70 -3.33 17.81
C ALA A 292 21.45 -2.05 17.40
N ARG A 293 20.86 -1.19 16.56
CA ARG A 293 21.47 0.10 16.15
C ARG A 293 20.71 1.31 16.65
N ILE A 294 19.40 1.18 16.82
CA ILE A 294 18.51 2.31 17.18
C ILE A 294 18.12 2.28 18.65
N LEU A 295 17.85 1.08 19.21
CA LEU A 295 17.35 0.96 20.58
C LEU A 295 18.44 0.60 21.59
N SER A 296 19.45 -0.22 21.22
CA SER A 296 20.54 -0.58 22.14
C SER A 296 21.62 0.51 22.33
N SER A 297 21.50 1.66 21.65
CA SER A 297 22.31 2.85 21.94
C SER A 297 21.76 3.64 23.12
N ASP A 298 20.73 3.13 23.81
CA ASP A 298 20.17 3.71 25.02
C ASP A 298 20.82 3.08 26.26
N PRO A 299 21.60 3.84 27.06
CA PRO A 299 22.17 3.33 28.30
C PRO A 299 21.12 2.93 29.35
N ASN A 300 19.83 3.22 29.11
CA ASN A 300 18.71 2.89 29.98
C ASN A 300 17.78 1.80 29.40
N SER A 301 18.19 1.04 28.37
CA SER A 301 17.31 0.05 27.70
C SER A 301 17.22 -1.33 28.38
N ASP A 302 17.86 -1.51 29.54
CA ASP A 302 17.85 -2.76 30.32
C ASP A 302 16.85 -2.76 31.51
N GLU A 303 15.92 -1.79 31.56
CA GLU A 303 14.77 -1.77 32.51
C GLU A 303 13.44 -1.99 31.80
#